data_AF-A0A9D2LQ29-F1
#
_entry.id   AF-A0A9D2LQ29-F1
#
_cell.length_a   1.000
_cell.length_b   1.000
_cell.length_c   1.000
_cell.angle_alpha   90.00
_cell.angle_beta   90.00
_cell.angle_gamma   90.00
#
_symmetry.space_group_name_H-M   'P 1'
#
loop_
_entity.id
_entity.type
_entity.pdbx_description
1 polymer ?
#
loop_
_entity_poly.entity_id
_entity_poly.type
_entity_poly.pdbx_seq_one_letter_code
_entity_poly.pdbx_strand_id
1 'polypeptide(L)'
;SISLPKTEAGIRIIPMMDAVYEALKKEWTEQQKNGFNEMEIDGMKGFIFMNRFGNVHNPQAINRAIKRIYESYNAEEVVKATREHREPLLIPHFSCHHLRHTFCSRFCENETNLKVIQSIMGHASIETTLDIYAEVTETKKHEAIEKLAHKIDVF
;
A
#
# COMPACT_ATOMS: atom_id res chain seq x y z
N SER A 1 23.38 -4.91 -1.88
CA SER A 1 23.36 -4.16 -3.14
C SER A 1 21.97 -3.61 -3.39
N ILE A 2 21.89 -2.51 -4.11
CA ILE A 2 20.69 -1.89 -4.65
C ILE A 2 20.71 -2.13 -6.16
N SER A 3 19.65 -2.75 -6.67
CA SER A 3 19.47 -2.87 -8.12
C SER A 3 18.76 -1.63 -8.65
N LEU A 4 19.32 -1.01 -9.69
CA LEU A 4 18.58 -0.03 -10.48
C LEU A 4 17.35 -0.68 -11.13
N PRO A 5 16.29 0.09 -11.41
CA PRO A 5 15.16 -0.42 -12.16
C PRO A 5 15.61 -1.07 -13.47
N LYS A 6 15.08 -2.26 -13.75
CA LYS A 6 15.44 -3.05 -14.94
C LYS A 6 14.93 -2.44 -16.25
N THR A 7 13.95 -1.54 -16.15
CA THR A 7 13.27 -0.91 -17.29
C THR A 7 13.08 0.58 -17.04
N GLU A 8 12.99 1.36 -18.12
CA GLU A 8 12.69 2.80 -18.03
C GLU A 8 11.34 3.07 -17.35
N ALA A 9 10.34 2.20 -17.54
CA ALA A 9 9.05 2.28 -16.85
C ALA A 9 9.16 2.21 -15.31
N GLY A 10 10.26 1.64 -14.80
CA GLY A 10 10.55 1.62 -13.37
C GLY A 10 11.02 2.98 -12.81
N ILE A 11 11.50 3.89 -13.67
CA ILE A 11 11.91 5.26 -13.33
C ILE A 11 10.72 6.19 -13.63
N ARG A 12 10.13 6.80 -12.60
CA ARG A 12 8.93 7.63 -12.77
C ARG A 12 8.77 8.67 -11.67
N ILE A 13 7.99 9.70 -11.99
CA ILE A 13 7.56 10.74 -11.04
C ILE A 13 6.12 10.42 -10.63
N ILE A 14 5.89 10.33 -9.32
CA ILE A 14 4.55 10.08 -8.76
C ILE A 14 4.10 11.36 -8.06
N PRO A 15 2.97 11.99 -8.46
CA PRO A 15 2.37 13.08 -7.72
C PRO A 15 2.06 12.65 -6.29
N MET A 16 2.41 13.49 -5.34
CA MET A 16 2.28 13.17 -3.93
C MET A 16 0.93 13.62 -3.41
N MET A 17 0.19 12.71 -2.77
CA MET A 17 -1.00 13.07 -2.00
C MET A 17 -0.59 13.83 -0.73
N ASP A 18 -1.42 14.76 -0.25
CA ASP A 18 -1.13 15.55 0.96
C ASP A 18 -0.74 14.69 2.16
N ALA A 19 -1.45 13.57 2.37
CA ALA A 19 -1.13 12.64 3.45
C ALA A 19 0.29 12.04 3.35
N VAL A 20 0.77 11.77 2.13
CA VAL A 20 2.13 11.26 1.90
C VAL A 20 3.16 12.38 2.08
N TYR A 21 2.84 13.59 1.63
CA TYR A 21 3.68 14.77 1.82
C TYR A 21 3.90 15.06 3.30
N GLU A 22 2.83 15.11 4.09
CA GLU A 22 2.92 15.35 5.53
C GLU A 22 3.66 14.21 6.26
N ALA A 23 3.49 12.95 5.83
CA ALA A 23 4.25 11.84 6.39
C ALA A 23 5.77 11.97 6.14
N LEU A 24 6.17 12.33 4.92
CA LEU A 24 7.59 12.52 4.58
C LEU A 24 8.18 13.78 5.23
N LYS A 25 7.38 14.85 5.35
CA LYS A 25 7.78 16.07 6.06
C LYS A 25 7.98 15.83 7.56
N LYS A 26 7.14 14.99 8.17
CA LYS A 26 7.31 14.53 9.54
C LYS A 26 8.61 13.74 9.70
N GLU A 27 8.89 12.78 8.80
CA GLU A 27 10.14 12.02 8.81
C GLU A 27 11.35 12.94 8.70
N TRP A 28 11.33 13.88 7.75
CA TRP A 28 12.39 14.87 7.58
C TRP A 28 12.62 15.71 8.85
N THR A 29 11.54 16.13 9.52
CA THR A 29 11.61 16.90 10.78
C THR A 29 12.24 16.07 11.91
N GLU A 30 11.94 14.78 11.99
CA GLU A 30 12.55 13.88 12.96
C GLU A 30 14.04 13.63 12.66
N GLN A 31 14.43 13.57 11.39
CA GLN A 31 15.83 13.44 10.98
C GLN A 31 16.66 14.69 11.29
N GLN A 32 16.07 15.89 11.18
CA GLN A 32 16.75 17.12 11.61
C GLN A 32 17.13 17.10 13.11
N LYS A 33 16.34 16.40 13.93
CA LYS A 33 16.59 16.27 15.37
C LYS A 33 17.53 15.11 15.70
N ASN A 34 17.34 13.97 15.02
CA ASN A 34 17.95 12.70 15.38
C ASN A 34 19.15 12.32 14.49
N GLY A 35 19.44 13.11 13.46
CA GLY A 35 20.46 12.83 12.45
C GLY A 35 19.89 12.20 11.18
N PHE A 36 20.58 12.45 10.07
CA PHE A 36 20.28 11.85 8.77
C PHE A 36 20.97 10.51 8.60
N ASN A 37 20.50 9.70 7.65
CA ASN A 37 21.19 8.49 7.25
C ASN A 37 22.53 8.81 6.55
N GLU A 38 23.62 8.23 7.03
CA GLU A 38 24.97 8.43 6.48
C GLU A 38 25.46 7.25 5.61
N MET A 39 24.62 6.22 5.42
CA MET A 39 25.03 5.04 4.67
C MET A 39 25.26 5.36 3.19
N GLU A 40 26.27 4.71 2.63
CA GLU A 40 26.50 4.62 1.20
C GLU A 40 26.33 3.17 0.76
N ILE A 41 25.43 2.91 -0.17
CA ILE A 41 25.21 1.58 -0.74
C ILE A 41 25.22 1.72 -2.26
N ASP A 42 26.18 1.07 -2.91
CA ASP A 42 26.38 1.12 -4.37
C ASP A 42 26.39 2.57 -4.93
N GLY A 43 27.04 3.49 -4.21
CA GLY A 43 27.15 4.91 -4.57
C GLY A 43 25.92 5.76 -4.26
N MET A 44 24.83 5.17 -3.75
CA MET A 44 23.63 5.90 -3.33
C MET A 44 23.74 6.32 -1.86
N LYS A 45 23.37 7.57 -1.57
CA LYS A 45 23.39 8.21 -0.23
C LYS A 45 22.07 8.93 0.05
N GLY A 46 21.89 9.36 1.30
CA GLY A 46 20.74 10.18 1.69
C GLY A 46 19.43 9.40 1.73
N PHE A 47 19.47 8.15 2.20
CA PHE A 47 18.28 7.31 2.33
C PHE A 47 17.27 7.94 3.29
N ILE A 48 16.01 8.03 2.85
CA ILE A 48 14.94 8.68 3.61
C ILE A 48 14.51 7.83 4.81
N PHE A 49 14.58 6.51 4.76
CA PHE A 49 14.10 5.67 5.86
C PHE A 49 15.23 4.84 6.44
N MET A 50 15.43 4.94 7.75
CA MET A 50 16.44 4.19 8.49
C MET A 50 15.85 3.56 9.76
N ASN A 51 16.44 2.45 10.17
CA ASN A 51 16.14 1.83 11.45
C ASN A 51 16.87 2.53 12.61
N ARG A 52 16.55 2.13 13.83
CA ARG A 52 17.14 2.69 15.07
C ARG A 52 18.68 2.64 15.18
N PHE A 53 19.33 1.87 14.32
CA PHE A 53 20.80 1.75 14.27
C PHE A 53 21.41 2.61 13.16
N GLY A 54 20.62 3.48 12.52
CA GLY A 54 21.06 4.30 11.39
C GLY A 54 21.16 3.55 10.07
N ASN A 55 20.70 2.29 10.00
CA ASN A 55 20.82 1.47 8.80
C ASN A 55 19.54 1.49 7.93
N VAL A 56 19.67 1.32 6.61
CA VAL A 56 18.51 1.15 5.71
C VAL A 56 17.67 -0.07 6.11
N HIS A 57 16.35 0.03 5.99
CA HIS A 57 15.46 -1.07 6.31
C HIS A 57 15.66 -2.28 5.39
N ASN A 58 15.72 -3.45 6.01
CA ASN A 58 15.58 -4.72 5.31
C ASN A 58 14.08 -4.95 4.97
N PRO A 59 13.70 -5.29 3.72
CA PRO A 59 12.30 -5.50 3.33
C PRO A 59 11.56 -6.56 4.16
N GLN A 60 12.23 -7.66 4.52
CA GLN A 60 11.66 -8.69 5.39
C GLN A 60 11.42 -8.16 6.81
N ALA A 61 12.21 -7.20 7.29
CA ALA A 61 11.95 -6.56 8.58
C ALA A 61 10.66 -5.73 8.55
N ILE A 62 10.38 -5.04 7.44
CA ILE A 62 9.11 -4.29 7.27
C ILE A 62 7.91 -5.23 7.24
N ASN A 63 7.94 -6.30 6.45
CA ASN A 63 6.83 -7.27 6.41
C ASN A 63 6.61 -7.95 7.78
N ARG A 64 7.69 -8.23 8.53
CA ARG A 64 7.56 -8.73 9.91
C ARG A 64 6.95 -7.69 10.86
N ALA A 65 7.24 -6.41 10.68
CA ALA A 65 6.62 -5.34 11.45
C ALA A 65 5.12 -5.25 11.15
N ILE A 66 4.73 -5.25 9.86
CA ILE A 66 3.32 -5.31 9.43
C ILE A 66 2.62 -6.51 10.07
N LYS A 67 3.25 -7.68 10.03
CA LYS A 67 2.73 -8.89 10.66
C LYS A 67 2.41 -8.71 12.14
N ARG A 68 3.39 -8.22 12.90
CA ARG A 68 3.22 -7.96 14.34
C ARG A 68 2.12 -6.96 14.62
N ILE A 69 1.97 -5.92 13.79
CA ILE A 69 0.95 -4.89 13.95
C ILE A 69 -0.46 -5.51 13.86
N TYR A 70 -0.75 -6.25 12.79
CA TYR A 70 -2.09 -6.84 12.64
C TYR A 70 -2.34 -7.96 13.65
N GLU A 71 -1.31 -8.74 14.04
CA GLU A 71 -1.45 -9.77 15.08
C GLU A 71 -1.78 -9.17 16.45
N SER A 72 -1.13 -8.06 16.82
CA SER A 72 -1.42 -7.33 18.06
C SER A 72 -2.84 -6.78 18.05
N TYR A 73 -3.24 -6.13 16.95
CA TYR A 73 -4.60 -5.63 16.78
C TYR A 73 -5.63 -6.77 16.90
N ASN A 74 -5.43 -7.88 16.19
CA ASN A 74 -6.35 -9.02 16.20
C ASN A 74 -6.47 -9.64 17.60
N ALA A 75 -5.37 -9.73 18.36
CA ALA A 75 -5.41 -10.25 19.73
C ALA A 75 -6.24 -9.35 20.65
N GLU A 76 -6.06 -8.02 20.56
CA GLU A 76 -6.85 -7.04 21.31
C GLU A 76 -8.32 -7.05 20.89
N GLU A 77 -8.59 -7.16 19.59
CA GLU A 77 -9.92 -7.15 19.01
C GLU A 77 -10.75 -8.36 19.43
N VAL A 78 -10.17 -9.56 19.51
CA VAL A 78 -10.86 -10.76 20.02
C VAL A 78 -11.34 -10.54 21.46
N VAL A 79 -10.49 -9.98 22.32
CA VAL A 79 -10.86 -9.69 23.71
C VAL A 79 -11.95 -8.63 23.79
N LYS A 80 -11.83 -7.57 22.96
CA LYS A 80 -12.80 -6.47 22.91
C LYS A 80 -14.16 -6.95 22.41
N ALA A 81 -14.21 -7.67 21.29
CA ALA A 81 -15.42 -8.21 20.68
C ALA A 81 -16.17 -9.16 21.63
N THR A 82 -15.43 -10.01 22.37
CA THR A 82 -16.00 -10.89 23.40
C THR A 82 -16.69 -10.08 24.50
N ARG A 83 -16.05 -9.01 25.01
CA ARG A 83 -16.66 -8.13 26.03
C ARG A 83 -17.89 -7.42 25.50
N GLU A 84 -17.86 -7.02 24.23
CA GLU A 84 -18.94 -6.30 23.53
C GLU A 84 -20.02 -7.23 22.96
N HIS A 85 -19.91 -8.54 23.14
CA HIS A 85 -20.87 -9.55 22.65
C HIS A 85 -21.12 -9.44 21.15
N ARG A 86 -20.05 -9.20 20.38
CA ARG A 86 -20.08 -9.10 18.91
C ARG A 86 -19.01 -9.98 18.28
N GLU A 87 -19.14 -10.21 16.98
CA GLU A 87 -18.11 -10.86 16.19
C GLU A 87 -16.85 -9.97 16.07
N PRO A 88 -15.64 -10.56 16.14
CA PRO A 88 -14.39 -9.80 16.01
C PRO A 88 -14.13 -9.40 14.55
N LEU A 89 -13.70 -8.15 14.35
CA LEU A 89 -13.27 -7.66 13.05
C LEU A 89 -11.77 -7.88 12.87
N LEU A 90 -11.39 -9.04 12.34
CA LEU A 90 -9.98 -9.41 12.19
C LEU A 90 -9.37 -8.83 10.92
N ILE A 91 -8.15 -8.32 11.03
CA ILE A 91 -7.32 -7.93 9.89
C ILE A 91 -6.64 -9.19 9.33
N PRO A 92 -6.83 -9.52 8.04
CA PRO A 92 -6.16 -10.66 7.43
C PRO A 92 -4.66 -10.41 7.27
N HIS A 93 -3.87 -11.45 7.03
CA HIS A 93 -2.46 -11.29 6.69
C HIS A 93 -2.29 -10.49 5.40
N PHE A 94 -1.43 -9.47 5.45
CA PHE A 94 -1.03 -8.69 4.28
C PHE A 94 0.44 -8.26 4.36
N SER A 95 0.94 -7.72 3.25
CA SER A 95 2.34 -7.30 3.10
C SER A 95 2.42 -5.97 2.33
N CYS A 96 3.62 -5.41 2.18
CA CYS A 96 3.81 -4.20 1.36
C CYS A 96 3.30 -4.34 -0.08
N HIS A 97 3.38 -5.56 -0.64
CA HIS A 97 2.89 -5.81 -1.99
C HIS A 97 1.37 -5.71 -2.07
N HIS A 98 0.66 -6.23 -1.06
CA HIS A 98 -0.79 -6.10 -0.96
C HIS A 98 -1.20 -4.63 -0.86
N LEU A 99 -0.46 -3.79 -0.12
CA LEU A 99 -0.74 -2.34 -0.07
C LEU A 99 -0.65 -1.67 -1.44
N ARG A 100 0.34 -2.06 -2.25
CA ARG A 100 0.47 -1.59 -3.64
C ARG A 100 -0.72 -2.04 -4.50
N HIS A 101 -1.16 -3.29 -4.35
CA HIS A 101 -2.34 -3.80 -5.04
C HIS A 101 -3.60 -3.04 -4.62
N THR A 102 -3.82 -2.83 -3.32
CA THR A 102 -4.94 -2.04 -2.81
C THR A 102 -4.95 -0.63 -3.41
N PHE A 103 -3.79 0.05 -3.46
CA PHE A 103 -3.70 1.36 -4.12
C PHE A 103 -4.09 1.27 -5.61
N CYS A 104 -3.59 0.26 -6.32
CA CYS A 104 -3.93 0.06 -7.74
C CYS A 104 -5.43 -0.16 -7.96
N SER A 105 -6.05 -1.05 -7.18
CA SER A 105 -7.48 -1.35 -7.28
C SER A 105 -8.31 -0.09 -7.00
N ARG A 106 -8.02 0.63 -5.90
CA ARG A 106 -8.70 1.90 -5.58
C ARG A 106 -8.47 2.96 -6.64
N PHE A 107 -7.29 3.00 -7.25
CA PHE A 107 -7.03 3.93 -8.34
C PHE A 107 -7.83 3.57 -9.60
N CYS A 108 -7.89 2.29 -9.97
CA CYS A 108 -8.73 1.77 -11.07
C CYS A 108 -10.23 1.99 -10.83
N GLU A 109 -10.67 2.04 -9.57
CA GLU A 109 -12.04 2.36 -9.24
C GLU A 109 -12.43 3.81 -9.60
N ASN A 110 -11.46 4.73 -9.64
CA ASN A 110 -11.68 6.17 -9.78
C ASN A 110 -11.12 6.77 -11.08
N GLU A 111 -10.14 6.11 -11.70
CA GLU A 111 -9.53 6.50 -12.96
C GLU A 111 -9.86 5.47 -14.04
N THR A 112 -10.16 5.96 -15.25
CA THR A 112 -10.50 5.11 -16.40
C THR A 112 -9.41 5.12 -17.47
N ASN A 113 -8.49 6.09 -17.40
CA ASN A 113 -7.35 6.17 -18.29
C ASN A 113 -6.25 5.17 -17.89
N LEU A 114 -6.27 4.02 -18.56
CA LEU A 114 -5.31 2.93 -18.34
C LEU A 114 -3.85 3.36 -18.51
N LYS A 115 -3.53 4.34 -19.36
CA LYS A 115 -2.16 4.84 -19.53
C LYS A 115 -1.70 5.64 -18.32
N VAL A 116 -2.59 6.43 -17.72
CA VAL A 116 -2.30 7.15 -16.46
C VAL A 116 -2.06 6.14 -15.34
N ILE A 117 -2.94 5.15 -15.20
CA ILE A 117 -2.80 4.08 -14.21
C ILE A 117 -1.48 3.35 -14.39
N GLN A 118 -1.19 2.88 -15.61
CA GLN A 118 0.06 2.19 -15.92
C GLN A 118 1.29 3.05 -15.59
N SER A 119 1.27 4.34 -15.96
CA SER A 119 2.37 5.27 -15.69
C SER A 119 2.63 5.43 -14.19
N ILE A 120 1.58 5.64 -13.39
CA ILE A 120 1.72 5.77 -11.92
C ILE A 120 2.17 4.45 -11.28
N MET A 121 1.61 3.34 -11.76
CA MET A 121 1.95 2.00 -11.27
C MET A 121 3.29 1.48 -11.78
N GLY A 122 3.91 2.10 -12.79
CA GLY A 122 5.20 1.65 -13.36
C GLY A 122 5.16 0.21 -13.87
N HIS A 123 4.02 -0.26 -14.39
CA HIS A 123 3.90 -1.59 -14.98
C HIS A 123 4.52 -1.59 -16.39
N ALA A 124 5.48 -2.49 -16.61
CA ALA A 124 6.15 -2.61 -17.91
C ALA A 124 5.18 -3.07 -19.02
N SER A 125 4.27 -4.00 -18.69
CA SER A 125 3.18 -4.41 -19.58
C SER A 125 1.88 -3.73 -19.16
N ILE A 126 1.08 -3.33 -20.15
CA ILE A 126 -0.27 -2.84 -19.92
C ILE A 126 -1.23 -3.96 -19.50
N GLU A 127 -0.91 -5.22 -19.81
CA GLU A 127 -1.69 -6.40 -19.44
C GLU A 127 -1.86 -6.50 -17.92
N THR A 128 -0.80 -6.27 -17.14
CA THR A 128 -0.89 -6.27 -15.68
C THR A 128 -1.85 -5.21 -15.14
N THR A 129 -1.92 -4.05 -15.80
CA THR A 129 -2.90 -3.01 -15.44
C THR A 129 -4.31 -3.39 -15.87
N LEU A 130 -4.46 -4.01 -17.04
CA LEU A 130 -5.73 -4.48 -17.56
C LEU A 130 -6.32 -5.60 -16.70
N ASP A 131 -5.51 -6.55 -16.24
CA ASP A 131 -5.96 -7.66 -15.40
C ASP A 131 -6.56 -7.14 -14.09
N ILE A 132 -5.88 -6.21 -13.42
CA ILE A 132 -6.36 -5.57 -12.19
C ILE A 132 -7.62 -4.73 -12.47
N TYR A 133 -7.63 -3.97 -13.57
CA TYR A 133 -8.78 -3.15 -13.94
C TYR A 133 -10.02 -4.01 -14.26
N ALA A 134 -9.82 -5.13 -14.94
CA ALA A 134 -10.88 -6.08 -15.28
C ALA A 134 -11.46 -6.70 -14.00
N GLU A 135 -10.62 -7.15 -13.06
CA GLU A 135 -11.05 -7.68 -11.77
C GLU A 135 -11.91 -6.67 -10.98
N VAL A 136 -11.44 -5.41 -10.90
CA VAL A 136 -12.19 -4.32 -10.25
C VAL A 136 -13.52 -4.07 -10.94
N THR A 137 -13.53 -4.08 -12.27
CA THR A 137 -14.75 -3.84 -13.07
C THR A 137 -15.77 -4.97 -12.90
N GLU A 138 -15.32 -6.23 -12.92
CA GLU A 138 -16.20 -7.38 -12.70
C GLU A 138 -16.77 -7.40 -11.28
N THR A 139 -15.96 -7.06 -10.27
CA THR A 139 -16.43 -6.91 -8.89
C THR A 139 -17.51 -5.83 -8.79
N LYS A 140 -17.29 -4.66 -9.39
CA LYS A 140 -18.29 -3.58 -9.43
C LYS A 140 -19.59 -3.97 -10.14
N LYS A 141 -19.51 -4.77 -11.21
CA LYS A 141 -20.70 -5.29 -11.90
C LYS A 141 -21.53 -6.18 -10.98
N HIS A 142 -20.89 -7.11 -10.27
CA HIS A 142 -21.58 -7.99 -9.31
C HIS A 142 -22.21 -7.17 -8.17
N GLU A 143 -21.47 -6.26 -7.55
CA GLU A 143 -22.01 -5.39 -6.50
C GLU A 143 -23.21 -4.54 -6.97
N ALA A 144 -23.18 -4.06 -8.21
CA ALA A 144 -24.27 -3.27 -8.78
C ALA A 144 -25.55 -4.11 -8.95
N ILE A 145 -25.41 -5.37 -9.40
CA ILE A 145 -26.53 -6.30 -9.55
C ILE A 145 -27.07 -6.74 -8.18
N GLU A 146 -26.21 -7.04 -7.21
CA GLU A 146 -26.64 -7.39 -5.85
C GLU A 146 -27.38 -6.24 -5.18
N LYS A 147 -26.88 -5.00 -5.29
CA LYS A 147 -27.59 -3.81 -4.80
C LYS A 147 -28.94 -3.61 -5.48
N LEU A 148 -29.05 -3.94 -6.77
CA LEU A 148 -30.32 -3.88 -7.49
C LEU A 148 -31.28 -4.95 -6.98
N ALA A 149 -30.83 -6.20 -6.84
CA ALA A 149 -31.62 -7.31 -6.33
C ALA A 149 -32.19 -7.01 -4.93
N HIS A 150 -31.34 -6.54 -4.01
CA HIS A 150 -31.78 -6.14 -2.67
C HIS A 150 -32.80 -4.99 -2.70
N LYS A 151 -32.72 -4.06 -3.66
CA LYS A 151 -33.73 -3.00 -3.79
C LYS A 151 -35.05 -3.49 -4.36
N ILE A 152 -35.03 -4.53 -5.20
CA ILE A 152 -36.22 -5.13 -5.80
C ILE A 152 -36.94 -6.02 -4.78
N ASP A 153 -36.22 -6.78 -3.94
CA ASP A 153 -36.80 -7.66 -2.89
C ASP A 153 -37.46 -6.92 -1.71
N VAL A 154 -37.34 -5.59 -1.65
CA VAL A 154 -37.97 -4.74 -0.62
C VAL A 154 -39.36 -4.23 -1.07
N PHE A 155 -39.79 -4.55 -2.29
CA PHE A 155 -41.14 -4.29 -2.82
C PHE A 155 -41.94 -5.59 -2.95
#